data_AF-A0A2S4ZXN1-F1
#
_entry.id   AF-A0A2S4ZXN1-F1
#
_cell.length_a   1.000
_cell.length_b   1.000
_cell.length_c   1.000
_cell.angle_alpha   90.00
_cell.angle_beta   90.00
_cell.angle_gamma   90.00
#
_symmetry.space_group_name_H-M   'P 1'
#
loop_
_entity.id
_entity.type
_entity.pdbx_description
1 polymer ?
#
loop_
_entity_poly.entity_id
_entity_poly.type
_entity_poly.pdbx_seq_one_letter_code
_entity_poly.pdbx_strand_id
1 'polypeptide(L)'
;MKNHKYLLYIDILGFADLVKTDYDKIRLLFKKIDELNVHRHNAFQTIVFSDTILILNKIAPRNTHEHEYLVMYACEFAQDLMFRCIDLEIQFRAILTYGDFFYEKLENIEAYHGKALVNAYYKEKDINSLGLFIDKSILQYNTIFKTTQFDKDLDFVFLTQNLERLCYFYDASNIPLDPFLIDQACEFPYLKDEVKILETLKKNIDTQIDSKIRGKYLQAYHFYQQRYKVFIDQLEKNDFDYKIVSPTAEWT
;
A
#
# COMPACT_ATOMS: atom_id res chain seq x y z
N MET A 1 -6.34 3.05 -31.78
CA MET A 1 -6.53 4.13 -30.78
C MET A 1 -5.71 3.79 -29.56
N LYS A 2 -5.00 4.77 -28.97
CA LYS A 2 -4.34 4.58 -27.67
C LYS A 2 -5.42 4.59 -26.59
N ASN A 3 -5.51 3.53 -25.79
CA ASN A 3 -6.43 3.45 -24.65
C ASN A 3 -5.60 3.47 -23.38
N HIS A 4 -5.24 4.66 -22.93
CA HIS A 4 -4.40 4.80 -21.75
C HIS A 4 -5.25 4.75 -20.48
N LYS A 5 -4.85 3.89 -19.55
CA LYS A 5 -5.47 3.71 -18.25
C LYS A 5 -4.41 3.82 -17.17
N TYR A 6 -4.81 4.35 -16.02
CA TYR A 6 -4.14 4.05 -14.78
C TYR A 6 -4.40 2.59 -14.45
N LEU A 7 -3.33 1.90 -14.13
CA LEU A 7 -3.36 0.50 -13.71
C LEU A 7 -2.62 0.42 -12.38
N LEU A 8 -3.35 0.04 -11.34
CA LEU A 8 -2.81 -0.45 -10.09
C LEU A 8 -2.77 -1.97 -10.18
N TYR A 9 -1.57 -2.49 -10.41
CA TYR A 9 -1.28 -3.92 -10.41
C TYR A 9 -0.85 -4.32 -9.00
N ILE A 10 -1.49 -5.30 -8.39
CA ILE A 10 -1.17 -5.79 -7.04
C ILE A 10 -0.95 -7.30 -7.10
N ASP A 11 0.16 -7.75 -6.53
CA ASP A 11 0.51 -9.15 -6.32
C ASP A 11 0.50 -9.48 -4.82
N ILE A 12 -0.26 -10.51 -4.44
CA ILE A 12 -0.30 -11.03 -3.07
C ILE A 12 0.88 -11.97 -2.84
N LEU A 13 1.82 -11.54 -2.00
CA LEU A 13 3.06 -12.27 -1.77
C LEU A 13 2.81 -13.56 -0.97
N GLY A 14 3.44 -14.66 -1.39
CA GLY A 14 3.33 -15.96 -0.70
C GLY A 14 2.01 -16.70 -0.93
N PHE A 15 1.17 -16.23 -1.85
CA PHE A 15 -0.14 -16.84 -2.12
C PHE A 15 -0.05 -18.31 -2.55
N ALA A 16 0.93 -18.67 -3.38
CA ALA A 16 1.12 -20.06 -3.82
C ALA A 16 1.37 -21.04 -2.67
N ASP A 17 2.02 -20.58 -1.59
CA ASP A 17 2.22 -21.39 -0.38
C ASP A 17 0.96 -21.37 0.48
N LEU A 18 0.30 -20.22 0.58
CA LEU A 18 -0.99 -20.09 1.26
C LEU A 18 -2.05 -21.07 0.71
N VAL A 19 -2.10 -21.27 -0.61
CA VAL A 19 -3.01 -22.22 -1.28
C VAL A 19 -2.77 -23.66 -0.82
N LYS A 20 -1.53 -24.00 -0.45
CA LYS A 20 -1.17 -25.35 0.00
C LYS A 20 -1.41 -25.54 1.50
N THR A 21 -1.31 -24.47 2.29
CA THR A 21 -1.20 -24.58 3.75
C THR A 21 -2.38 -24.03 4.53
N ASP A 22 -3.12 -23.04 4.01
CA ASP A 22 -4.13 -22.30 4.80
C ASP A 22 -5.27 -21.74 3.93
N TYR A 23 -6.25 -22.59 3.67
CA TYR A 23 -7.43 -22.24 2.87
C TYR A 23 -8.37 -21.25 3.57
N ASP A 24 -8.47 -21.27 4.89
CA ASP A 24 -9.36 -20.35 5.62
C ASP A 24 -8.84 -18.92 5.56
N LYS A 25 -7.51 -18.74 5.65
CA LYS A 25 -6.86 -17.45 5.44
C LYS A 25 -7.06 -16.92 4.02
N ILE A 26 -7.13 -17.79 3.01
CA ILE A 26 -7.50 -17.40 1.63
C ILE A 26 -8.95 -16.89 1.56
N ARG A 27 -9.88 -17.59 2.19
CA ARG A 27 -11.29 -17.15 2.22
C ARG A 27 -11.43 -15.80 2.90
N LEU A 28 -10.69 -15.58 3.99
CA LEU A 28 -10.65 -14.28 4.66
C LEU A 28 -10.02 -13.20 3.79
N LEU A 29 -8.91 -13.49 3.10
CA LEU A 29 -8.29 -12.58 2.15
C LEU A 29 -9.29 -12.14 1.07
N PHE A 30 -9.95 -13.08 0.39
CA PHE A 30 -10.91 -12.72 -0.65
C PHE A 30 -12.12 -11.96 -0.11
N LYS A 31 -12.57 -12.26 1.12
CA LYS A 31 -13.58 -11.43 1.79
C LYS A 31 -13.09 -10.00 2.03
N LYS A 32 -11.83 -9.82 2.47
CA LYS A 32 -11.24 -8.48 2.63
C LYS A 32 -11.11 -7.74 1.29
N ILE A 33 -10.77 -8.45 0.22
CA ILE A 33 -10.72 -7.90 -1.13
C ILE A 33 -12.11 -7.47 -1.60
N ASP A 34 -13.16 -8.25 -1.32
CA ASP A 34 -14.56 -7.93 -1.67
C ASP A 34 -15.11 -6.71 -0.92
N GLU A 35 -14.57 -6.42 0.27
CA GLU A 35 -14.97 -5.27 1.09
C GLU A 35 -14.22 -3.97 0.74
N LEU A 36 -13.26 -3.99 -0.20
CA LEU A 36 -12.45 -2.83 -0.57
C LEU A 36 -13.31 -1.65 -1.06
N ASN A 37 -12.87 -0.44 -0.73
CA ASN A 37 -13.56 0.80 -1.09
C ASN A 37 -13.69 1.01 -2.60
N VAL A 38 -12.79 0.41 -3.41
CA VAL A 38 -12.82 0.48 -4.87
C VAL A 38 -14.15 0.00 -5.46
N HIS A 39 -14.80 -0.99 -4.84
CA HIS A 39 -16.05 -1.57 -5.35
C HIS A 39 -17.24 -0.62 -5.27
N ARG A 40 -17.13 0.43 -4.42
CA ARG A 40 -18.13 1.49 -4.28
C ARG A 40 -17.77 2.72 -5.13
N HIS A 41 -16.63 2.71 -5.81
CA HIS A 41 -16.10 3.87 -6.51
C HIS A 41 -16.43 3.82 -8.02
N ASN A 42 -17.27 4.75 -8.48
CA ASN A 42 -17.79 4.74 -9.84
C ASN A 42 -16.71 4.83 -10.93
N ALA A 43 -15.60 5.54 -10.66
CA ALA A 43 -14.53 5.75 -11.64
C ALA A 43 -13.65 4.51 -11.90
N PHE A 44 -13.68 3.48 -11.05
CA PHE A 44 -12.78 2.33 -11.13
C PHE A 44 -13.51 1.01 -11.35
N GLN A 45 -12.78 0.04 -11.86
CA GLN A 45 -13.16 -1.36 -11.91
C GLN A 45 -12.02 -2.21 -11.38
N THR A 46 -12.38 -3.37 -10.82
CA THR A 46 -11.47 -4.30 -10.17
C THR A 46 -11.58 -5.66 -10.83
N ILE A 47 -10.43 -6.29 -11.06
CA ILE A 47 -10.33 -7.67 -11.55
C ILE A 47 -9.47 -8.42 -10.54
N VAL A 48 -9.91 -9.59 -10.13
CA VAL A 48 -9.17 -10.45 -9.20
C VAL A 48 -8.99 -11.81 -9.87
N PHE A 49 -7.75 -12.26 -9.98
CA PHE A 49 -7.41 -13.57 -10.50
C PHE A 49 -6.24 -14.15 -9.72
N SER A 50 -6.46 -15.27 -9.03
CA SER A 50 -5.45 -15.90 -8.16
C SER A 50 -4.92 -14.90 -7.10
N ASP A 51 -3.64 -14.61 -7.15
CA ASP A 51 -2.87 -13.67 -6.34
C ASP A 51 -2.83 -12.25 -6.90
N THR A 52 -3.36 -12.04 -8.10
CA THR A 52 -3.29 -10.77 -8.80
C THR A 52 -4.60 -9.99 -8.65
N ILE A 53 -4.49 -8.73 -8.24
CA ILE A 53 -5.58 -7.76 -8.25
C ILE A 53 -5.21 -6.64 -9.21
N LEU A 54 -6.09 -6.32 -10.15
CA LEU A 54 -5.96 -5.19 -11.06
C LEU A 54 -7.06 -4.17 -10.75
N ILE A 55 -6.67 -2.93 -10.51
CA ILE A 55 -7.60 -1.80 -10.37
C ILE A 55 -7.30 -0.80 -11.47
N LEU A 56 -8.31 -0.41 -12.25
CA LEU A 56 -8.14 0.53 -13.36
C LEU A 56 -9.31 1.49 -13.53
N ASN A 57 -9.03 2.66 -14.10
CA ASN A 57 -10.04 3.68 -14.35
C ASN A 57 -10.92 3.35 -15.57
N LYS A 58 -12.24 3.51 -15.43
CA LYS A 58 -13.21 3.25 -16.51
C LYS A 58 -13.14 4.26 -17.64
N ILE A 59 -12.86 5.53 -17.32
CA ILE A 59 -12.83 6.65 -18.28
C ILE A 59 -11.45 7.30 -18.25
N ALA A 60 -10.88 7.58 -19.43
CA ALA A 60 -9.57 8.23 -19.52
C ALA A 60 -9.63 9.67 -18.97
N PRO A 61 -8.63 10.10 -18.18
CA PRO A 61 -8.57 11.46 -17.64
C PRO A 61 -8.39 12.49 -18.78
N ARG A 62 -8.97 13.67 -18.60
CA ARG A 62 -8.98 14.75 -19.61
C ARG A 62 -8.14 15.96 -19.22
N ASN A 63 -7.85 16.11 -17.94
CA ASN A 63 -7.14 17.25 -17.37
C ASN A 63 -6.33 16.81 -16.14
N THR A 64 -5.44 17.68 -15.68
CA THR A 64 -4.55 17.42 -14.54
C THR A 64 -5.31 17.00 -13.28
N HIS A 65 -6.44 17.64 -12.98
CA HIS A 65 -7.22 17.32 -11.79
C HIS A 65 -7.78 15.89 -11.84
N GLU A 66 -8.26 15.44 -12.99
CA GLU A 66 -8.69 14.05 -13.18
C GLU A 66 -7.52 13.06 -13.04
N HIS A 67 -6.31 13.43 -13.48
CA HIS A 67 -5.12 12.61 -13.25
C HIS A 67 -4.77 12.49 -11.76
N GLU A 68 -4.73 13.63 -11.05
CA GLU A 68 -4.45 13.68 -9.61
C GLU A 68 -5.47 12.88 -8.80
N TYR A 69 -6.76 13.04 -9.13
CA TYR A 69 -7.85 12.29 -8.53
C TYR A 69 -7.68 10.78 -8.70
N LEU A 70 -7.36 10.31 -9.92
CA LEU A 70 -7.20 8.88 -10.16
C LEU A 70 -5.96 8.30 -9.46
N VAL A 71 -4.86 9.06 -9.39
CA VAL A 71 -3.65 8.63 -8.67
C VAL A 71 -3.90 8.57 -7.16
N MET A 72 -4.56 9.59 -6.59
CA MET A 72 -4.93 9.62 -5.18
C MET A 72 -5.75 8.38 -4.79
N TYR A 73 -6.87 8.13 -5.48
CA TYR A 73 -7.74 7.00 -5.16
C TYR A 73 -7.04 5.65 -5.36
N ALA A 74 -6.18 5.51 -6.38
CA ALA A 74 -5.41 4.29 -6.55
C ALA A 74 -4.47 4.03 -5.35
N CYS A 75 -3.78 5.05 -4.85
CA CYS A 75 -2.98 4.93 -3.63
C CYS A 75 -3.84 4.61 -2.41
N GLU A 76 -5.02 5.23 -2.27
CA GLU A 76 -5.97 4.92 -1.18
C GLU A 76 -6.49 3.49 -1.23
N PHE A 77 -6.72 2.91 -2.41
CA PHE A 77 -7.13 1.50 -2.50
C PHE A 77 -6.01 0.54 -2.08
N ALA A 78 -4.75 0.86 -2.40
CA ALA A 78 -3.61 0.10 -1.89
C ALA A 78 -3.48 0.23 -0.37
N GLN A 79 -3.73 1.42 0.19
CA GLN A 79 -3.74 1.67 1.63
C GLN A 79 -4.88 0.91 2.33
N ASP A 80 -6.10 0.94 1.77
CA ASP A 80 -7.26 0.20 2.27
C ASP A 80 -6.99 -1.31 2.31
N LEU A 81 -6.37 -1.85 1.25
CA LEU A 81 -5.94 -3.25 1.23
C LEU A 81 -4.90 -3.56 2.31
N MET A 82 -3.92 -2.67 2.50
CA MET A 82 -2.88 -2.81 3.52
C MET A 82 -3.47 -2.92 4.92
N PHE A 83 -4.39 -2.02 5.29
CA PHE A 83 -5.04 -2.05 6.60
C PHE A 83 -5.94 -3.26 6.77
N ARG A 84 -6.67 -3.69 5.74
CA ARG A 84 -7.54 -4.88 5.84
C ARG A 84 -6.78 -6.19 5.97
N CYS A 85 -5.57 -6.25 5.46
CA CYS A 85 -4.73 -7.44 5.46
C CYS A 85 -3.79 -7.55 6.67
N ILE A 86 -3.71 -6.50 7.51
CA ILE A 86 -2.74 -6.43 8.61
C ILE A 86 -2.88 -7.58 9.60
N ASP A 87 -4.10 -7.90 10.02
CA ASP A 87 -4.40 -8.99 10.96
C ASP A 87 -4.21 -10.37 10.33
N LEU A 88 -4.27 -10.43 9.00
CA LEU A 88 -3.97 -11.65 8.26
C LEU A 88 -2.45 -11.82 8.08
N GLU A 89 -1.62 -10.84 8.44
CA GLU A 89 -0.19 -10.82 8.11
C GLU A 89 0.07 -11.10 6.61
N ILE A 90 -0.85 -10.67 5.73
CA ILE A 90 -0.73 -10.82 4.28
C ILE A 90 -0.08 -9.56 3.72
N GLN A 91 0.98 -9.75 2.95
CA GLN A 91 1.72 -8.67 2.32
C GLN A 91 1.47 -8.66 0.83
N PHE A 92 1.59 -7.48 0.22
CA PHE A 92 1.49 -7.33 -1.23
C PHE A 92 2.65 -6.52 -1.78
N ARG A 93 2.81 -6.63 -3.09
CA ARG A 93 3.61 -5.71 -3.89
C ARG A 93 2.70 -5.10 -4.95
N ALA A 94 2.72 -3.77 -5.07
CA ALA A 94 1.86 -3.08 -6.00
C ALA A 94 2.62 -2.08 -6.87
N ILE A 95 2.21 -1.93 -8.12
CA ILE A 95 2.72 -0.93 -9.06
C ILE A 95 1.55 -0.11 -9.59
N LEU A 96 1.60 1.20 -9.41
CA LEU A 96 0.72 2.17 -10.07
C LEU A 96 1.44 2.75 -11.29
N THR A 97 0.87 2.54 -12.47
CA THR A 97 1.41 3.06 -13.75
C THR A 97 0.28 3.61 -14.63
N TYR A 98 0.63 4.24 -15.74
CA TYR A 98 -0.29 4.76 -16.73
C TYR A 98 0.17 4.41 -18.15
N GLY A 99 -0.68 3.74 -18.91
CA GLY A 99 -0.34 3.37 -20.28
C GLY A 99 -1.42 2.55 -20.97
N ASP A 100 -1.08 2.02 -22.15
CA ASP A 100 -1.99 1.23 -22.97
C ASP A 100 -2.54 0.02 -22.19
N PHE A 101 -3.86 0.00 -22.00
CA PHE A 101 -4.63 -1.08 -21.42
C PHE A 101 -6.00 -1.18 -22.11
N PHE A 102 -6.35 -2.37 -22.54
CA PHE A 102 -7.57 -2.67 -23.28
C PHE A 102 -8.41 -3.68 -22.49
N TYR A 103 -9.70 -3.42 -22.48
CA TYR A 103 -10.72 -4.31 -21.98
C TYR A 103 -11.73 -4.53 -23.11
N GLU A 104 -11.98 -5.78 -23.44
CA GLU A 104 -12.99 -6.18 -24.40
C GLU A 104 -13.85 -7.30 -23.80
N LYS A 105 -15.16 -7.08 -23.76
CA LYS A 105 -16.13 -8.11 -23.42
C LYS A 105 -16.56 -8.81 -24.71
N LEU A 106 -15.99 -9.98 -24.94
CA LEU A 106 -16.38 -10.89 -26.03
C LEU A 106 -17.58 -11.73 -25.59
N GLU A 107 -18.14 -12.53 -26.50
CA GLU A 107 -19.35 -13.33 -26.24
C GLU A 107 -19.20 -14.26 -25.02
N ASN A 108 -18.04 -14.89 -24.86
CA ASN A 108 -17.80 -15.93 -23.85
C ASN A 108 -16.69 -15.58 -22.86
N ILE A 109 -15.95 -14.49 -23.09
CA ILE A 109 -14.78 -14.12 -22.28
C ILE A 109 -14.67 -12.61 -22.10
N GLU A 110 -14.06 -12.22 -20.99
CA GLU A 110 -13.59 -10.86 -20.75
C GLU A 110 -12.07 -10.85 -20.98
N ALA A 111 -11.64 -10.13 -22.02
CA ALA A 111 -10.24 -10.07 -22.44
C ALA A 111 -9.60 -8.77 -21.94
N TYR A 112 -8.46 -8.92 -21.27
CA TYR A 112 -7.65 -7.81 -20.75
C TYR A 112 -6.23 -7.94 -21.27
N HIS A 113 -5.73 -6.89 -21.91
CA HIS A 113 -4.36 -6.88 -22.43
C HIS A 113 -3.84 -5.45 -22.58
N GLY A 114 -2.52 -5.28 -22.63
CA GLY A 114 -1.93 -3.97 -22.82
C GLY A 114 -0.49 -3.91 -22.36
N LYS A 115 0.26 -2.93 -22.87
CA LYS A 115 1.66 -2.73 -22.49
C LYS A 115 1.79 -2.38 -21.02
N ALA A 116 0.85 -1.61 -20.46
CA ALA A 116 0.87 -1.27 -19.03
C ALA A 116 0.81 -2.52 -18.15
N LEU A 117 -0.07 -3.48 -18.48
CA LEU A 117 -0.20 -4.75 -17.76
C LEU A 117 1.07 -5.60 -17.86
N VAL A 118 1.60 -5.76 -19.08
CA VAL A 118 2.80 -6.56 -19.32
C VAL A 118 4.02 -5.95 -18.61
N ASN A 119 4.19 -4.63 -18.69
CA ASN A 119 5.28 -3.93 -18.03
C ASN A 119 5.18 -4.04 -16.52
N ALA A 120 3.99 -3.87 -15.94
CA ALA A 120 3.78 -4.03 -14.50
C ALA A 120 4.09 -5.47 -14.06
N TYR A 121 3.61 -6.47 -14.79
CA TYR A 121 3.87 -7.89 -14.51
C TYR A 121 5.37 -8.24 -14.51
N TYR A 122 6.15 -7.72 -15.47
CA TYR A 122 7.59 -7.98 -15.48
C TYR A 122 8.32 -7.18 -14.40
N LYS A 123 7.95 -5.90 -14.24
CA LYS A 123 8.61 -5.01 -13.29
C LYS A 123 8.39 -5.45 -11.84
N GLU A 124 7.21 -5.97 -11.52
CA GLU A 124 6.87 -6.52 -10.21
C GLU A 124 7.89 -7.55 -9.73
N LYS A 125 8.37 -8.42 -10.64
CA LYS A 125 9.33 -9.48 -10.32
C LYS A 125 10.72 -8.96 -9.95
N ASP A 126 11.07 -7.78 -10.44
CA ASP A 126 12.37 -7.14 -10.21
C ASP A 126 12.42 -6.37 -8.88
N ILE A 127 11.27 -6.12 -8.26
CA ILE A 127 11.17 -5.36 -7.01
C ILE A 127 11.50 -6.28 -5.82
N ASN A 128 12.69 -6.12 -5.26
CA ASN A 128 13.07 -6.78 -4.00
C ASN A 128 12.55 -6.02 -2.76
N SER A 129 11.26 -5.77 -2.72
CA SER A 129 10.56 -5.06 -1.63
C SER A 129 9.07 -5.41 -1.66
N LEU A 130 8.30 -4.80 -0.76
CA LEU A 130 6.84 -4.91 -0.64
C LEU A 130 6.23 -3.51 -0.47
N GLY A 131 4.91 -3.40 -0.58
CA GLY A 131 4.18 -2.13 -0.56
C GLY A 131 3.89 -1.58 -1.97
N LEU A 132 3.59 -0.29 -2.05
CA LEU A 132 3.20 0.39 -3.29
C LEU A 132 4.39 1.13 -3.93
N PHE A 133 4.52 0.95 -5.24
CA PHE A 133 5.47 1.65 -6.09
C PHE A 133 4.71 2.42 -7.17
N ILE A 134 5.13 3.65 -7.43
CA ILE A 134 4.53 4.50 -8.47
C ILE A 134 5.54 4.74 -9.59
N ASP A 135 5.07 4.62 -10.83
CA ASP A 135 5.85 4.96 -12.02
C ASP A 135 6.18 6.45 -12.03
N LYS A 136 7.47 6.77 -12.17
CA LYS A 136 7.93 8.16 -12.19
C LYS A 136 7.29 9.00 -13.29
N SER A 137 6.83 8.38 -14.39
CA SER A 137 6.15 9.11 -15.46
C SER A 137 4.84 9.77 -15.01
N ILE A 138 4.24 9.31 -13.91
CA ILE A 138 2.99 9.85 -13.35
C ILE A 138 3.16 10.49 -11.97
N LEU A 139 4.39 10.56 -11.45
CA LEU A 139 4.66 11.07 -10.10
C LEU A 139 4.20 12.52 -9.90
N GLN A 140 4.22 13.34 -10.97
CA GLN A 140 3.72 14.72 -10.93
C GLN A 140 2.24 14.84 -10.53
N TYR A 141 1.46 13.76 -10.66
CA TYR A 141 0.03 13.72 -10.29
C TYR A 141 -0.19 13.17 -8.88
N ASN A 142 0.85 12.68 -8.19
CA ASN A 142 0.77 12.28 -6.79
C ASN A 142 0.99 13.49 -5.88
N THR A 143 -0.12 14.11 -5.44
CA THR A 143 -0.10 15.32 -4.61
C THR A 143 -0.31 15.05 -3.12
N ILE A 144 -0.71 13.82 -2.77
CA ILE A 144 -1.12 13.45 -1.40
C ILE A 144 -0.06 12.61 -0.70
N PHE A 145 0.34 11.49 -1.29
CA PHE A 145 1.23 10.53 -0.64
C PHE A 145 2.69 10.95 -0.80
N LYS A 146 3.48 10.72 0.24
CA LYS A 146 4.93 10.96 0.14
C LYS A 146 5.59 9.79 -0.58
N THR A 147 6.67 10.09 -1.28
CA THR A 147 7.46 9.08 -1.97
C THR A 147 8.94 9.21 -1.67
N THR A 148 9.67 8.15 -1.97
CA THR A 148 11.13 8.18 -2.09
C THR A 148 11.55 7.34 -3.29
N GLN A 149 12.68 7.67 -3.89
CA GLN A 149 13.18 6.92 -5.04
C GLN A 149 13.43 5.45 -4.68
N PHE A 150 12.87 4.53 -5.46
CA PHE A 150 13.17 3.09 -5.36
C PHE A 150 14.27 2.71 -6.36
N ASP A 151 14.04 2.97 -7.65
CA ASP A 151 15.02 2.72 -8.71
C ASP A 151 15.00 3.84 -9.77
N LYS A 152 15.40 3.54 -11.01
CA LYS A 152 15.36 4.53 -12.10
C LYS A 152 13.94 4.82 -12.60
N ASP A 153 13.02 3.88 -12.50
CA ASP A 153 11.66 3.92 -13.09
C ASP A 153 10.58 4.14 -12.02
N LEU A 154 10.81 3.72 -10.79
CA LEU A 154 9.81 3.68 -9.72
C LEU A 154 10.23 4.46 -8.48
N ASP A 155 9.22 4.97 -7.79
CA ASP A 155 9.26 5.56 -6.45
C ASP A 155 8.44 4.69 -5.49
N PHE A 156 8.94 4.47 -4.27
CA PHE A 156 8.18 3.85 -3.19
C PHE A 156 7.21 4.87 -2.58
N VAL A 157 5.97 4.45 -2.32
CA VAL A 157 4.90 5.29 -1.76
C VAL A 157 4.67 4.97 -0.29
N PHE A 158 4.77 5.99 0.57
CA PHE A 158 4.47 5.88 2.00
C PHE A 158 2.96 5.91 2.22
N LEU A 159 2.36 4.74 2.42
CA LEU A 159 0.93 4.58 2.73
C LEU A 159 0.57 4.86 4.21
N THR A 160 1.51 5.37 5.01
CA THR A 160 1.37 5.62 6.44
C THR A 160 1.24 7.13 6.70
N GLN A 161 0.05 7.68 6.46
CA GLN A 161 -0.19 9.12 6.55
C GLN A 161 -0.21 9.63 8.00
N ASN A 162 -0.54 8.78 8.98
CA ASN A 162 -0.53 9.16 10.40
C ASN A 162 0.91 9.26 10.90
N LEU A 163 1.80 8.36 10.48
CA LEU A 163 3.25 8.49 10.72
C LEU A 163 3.82 9.75 10.10
N GLU A 164 3.42 10.08 8.87
CA GLU A 164 3.83 11.33 8.22
C GLU A 164 3.40 12.56 9.03
N ARG A 165 2.12 12.61 9.42
CA ARG A 165 1.56 13.69 10.24
C ARG A 165 2.28 13.81 11.57
N LEU A 166 2.47 12.70 12.29
CA LEU A 166 3.13 12.69 13.58
C LEU A 166 4.58 13.18 13.46
N CYS A 167 5.35 12.62 12.52
CA CYS A 167 6.77 12.91 12.40
C CYS A 167 7.06 14.32 11.90
N TYR A 168 6.24 14.85 10.98
CA TYR A 168 6.55 16.12 10.30
C TYR A 168 5.65 17.30 10.67
N PHE A 169 4.42 17.08 11.16
CA PHE A 169 3.55 18.19 11.62
C PHE A 169 3.66 18.42 13.12
N TYR A 170 3.79 17.35 13.92
CA TYR A 170 3.86 17.44 15.37
C TYR A 170 5.27 17.25 15.94
N ASP A 171 6.24 16.86 15.11
CA ASP A 171 7.60 16.49 15.50
C ASP A 171 7.64 15.36 16.54
N ALA A 172 7.89 14.14 16.06
CA ALA A 172 7.94 12.94 16.90
C ALA A 172 8.99 13.00 18.02
N SER A 173 9.93 13.94 17.98
CA SER A 173 10.87 14.18 19.08
C SER A 173 10.19 14.69 20.35
N ASN A 174 8.99 15.27 20.23
CA ASN A 174 8.26 15.95 21.31
C ASN A 174 7.07 15.14 21.85
N ILE A 175 7.06 13.82 21.67
CA ILE A 175 6.09 12.95 22.37
C ILE A 175 6.42 12.88 23.88
N PRO A 176 5.42 12.72 24.76
CA PRO A 176 4.00 12.50 24.47
C PRO A 176 3.23 13.77 24.11
N LEU A 177 2.27 13.62 23.21
CA LEU A 177 1.30 14.62 22.78
C LEU A 177 0.12 14.73 23.76
N ASP A 178 -0.56 15.88 23.72
CA ASP A 178 -1.78 16.13 24.48
C ASP A 178 -2.89 15.11 24.08
N PRO A 179 -3.53 14.41 25.05
CA PRO A 179 -4.64 13.49 24.78
C PRO A 179 -5.78 14.07 23.96
N PHE A 180 -6.02 15.39 24.04
CA PHE A 180 -7.01 16.08 23.23
C PHE A 180 -6.82 15.82 21.73
N LEU A 181 -5.57 15.76 21.26
CA LEU A 181 -5.26 15.52 19.84
C LEU A 181 -5.68 14.12 19.38
N ILE A 182 -5.66 13.15 20.30
CA ILE A 182 -5.95 11.75 20.00
C ILE A 182 -7.46 11.51 20.16
N ASP A 183 -8.02 11.84 21.32
CA ASP A 183 -9.37 11.42 21.70
C ASP A 183 -10.48 12.34 21.18
N GLN A 184 -10.20 13.64 21.01
CA GLN A 184 -11.21 14.62 20.62
C GLN A 184 -11.00 15.16 19.20
N ALA A 185 -9.76 15.49 18.84
CA ALA A 185 -9.45 15.98 17.50
C ALA A 185 -9.31 14.84 16.48
N CYS A 186 -9.16 13.58 16.95
CA CYS A 186 -8.97 12.40 16.11
C CYS A 186 -7.87 12.60 15.06
N GLU A 187 -6.72 13.16 15.45
CA GLU A 187 -5.63 13.47 14.52
C GLU A 187 -4.94 12.21 13.98
N PHE A 188 -5.05 11.08 14.70
CA PHE A 188 -4.28 9.86 14.43
C PHE A 188 -5.14 8.58 14.36
N PRO A 189 -6.24 8.55 13.58
CA PRO A 189 -7.24 7.47 13.63
C PRO A 189 -6.70 6.09 13.24
N TYR A 190 -5.61 6.02 12.47
CA TYR A 190 -5.03 4.75 12.01
C TYR A 190 -3.61 4.49 12.53
N LEU A 191 -3.13 5.28 13.50
CA LEU A 191 -1.75 5.14 13.97
C LEU A 191 -1.46 3.76 14.56
N LYS A 192 -2.42 3.18 15.30
CA LYS A 192 -2.30 1.82 15.82
C LYS A 192 -2.02 0.80 14.71
N ASP A 193 -2.78 0.89 13.62
CA ASP A 193 -2.62 -0.02 12.48
C ASP A 193 -1.31 0.26 11.75
N GLU A 194 -0.94 1.53 11.55
CA GLU A 194 0.34 1.90 10.93
C GLU A 194 1.56 1.42 11.74
N VAL A 195 1.50 1.49 13.08
CA VAL A 195 2.55 0.94 13.96
C VAL A 195 2.61 -0.58 13.88
N LYS A 196 1.45 -1.26 13.86
CA LYS A 196 1.40 -2.72 13.69
C LYS A 196 1.97 -3.18 12.33
N ILE A 197 1.87 -2.37 11.28
CA ILE A 197 2.55 -2.65 10.01
C ILE A 197 4.06 -2.67 10.23
N LEU A 198 4.61 -1.64 10.87
CA LEU A 198 6.05 -1.57 11.16
C LEU A 198 6.53 -2.72 12.05
N GLU A 199 5.76 -3.06 13.08
CA GLU A 199 6.01 -4.22 13.95
C GLU A 199 6.04 -5.52 13.12
N THR A 200 5.08 -5.70 12.22
CA THR A 200 5.00 -6.88 11.34
C THR A 200 6.22 -6.96 10.42
N LEU A 201 6.68 -5.84 9.86
CA LEU A 201 7.90 -5.80 9.06
C LEU A 201 9.11 -6.22 9.90
N LYS A 202 9.26 -5.65 11.10
CA LYS A 202 10.38 -5.95 12.00
C LYS A 202 10.38 -7.40 12.45
N LYS A 203 9.24 -7.95 12.87
CA LYS A 203 9.06 -9.37 13.19
C LYS A 203 9.50 -10.27 12.05
N ASN A 204 9.12 -9.96 10.81
CA ASN A 204 9.51 -10.76 9.65
C ASN A 204 11.00 -10.63 9.31
N ILE A 205 11.63 -9.47 9.56
CA ILE A 205 13.09 -9.33 9.45
C ILE A 205 13.80 -10.27 10.42
N ASP A 206 13.32 -10.35 11.65
CA ASP A 206 13.99 -11.08 12.73
C ASP A 206 13.74 -12.60 12.68
N THR A 207 12.59 -13.02 12.15
CA THR A 207 12.17 -14.44 12.17
C THR A 207 12.33 -15.16 10.84
N GLN A 208 12.38 -14.46 9.71
CA GLN A 208 12.40 -15.11 8.40
C GLN A 208 13.75 -15.77 8.11
N ILE A 209 13.71 -17.06 7.79
CA ILE A 209 14.88 -17.90 7.53
C ILE A 209 15.37 -17.70 6.09
N ASP A 210 14.45 -17.59 5.14
CA ASP A 210 14.78 -17.35 3.74
C ASP A 210 15.33 -15.93 3.55
N SER A 211 16.59 -15.81 3.16
CA SER A 211 17.28 -14.53 3.02
C SER A 211 16.70 -13.63 1.93
N LYS A 212 16.12 -14.21 0.87
CA LYS A 212 15.46 -13.45 -0.21
C LYS A 212 14.15 -12.88 0.29
N ILE A 213 13.36 -13.68 1.02
CA ILE A 213 12.10 -13.19 1.60
C ILE A 213 12.40 -12.12 2.66
N ARG A 214 13.34 -12.38 3.57
CA ARG A 214 13.80 -11.42 4.58
C ARG A 214 14.28 -10.11 3.95
N GLY A 215 14.98 -10.18 2.82
CA GLY A 215 15.46 -9.01 2.08
C GLY A 215 14.35 -8.06 1.65
N LYS A 216 13.16 -8.59 1.29
CA LYS A 216 11.99 -7.76 0.93
C LYS A 216 11.49 -6.94 2.11
N TYR A 217 11.37 -7.57 3.28
CA TYR A 217 10.95 -6.89 4.51
C TYR A 217 11.99 -5.86 4.95
N LEU A 218 13.28 -6.21 4.89
CA LEU A 218 14.37 -5.29 5.20
C LEU A 218 14.31 -4.04 4.33
N GLN A 219 14.10 -4.20 3.01
CA GLN A 219 14.05 -3.08 2.08
C GLN A 219 12.85 -2.16 2.35
N ALA A 220 11.67 -2.72 2.59
CA ALA A 220 10.48 -1.93 2.93
C ALA A 220 10.67 -1.19 4.26
N TYR A 221 11.12 -1.89 5.29
CA TYR A 221 11.38 -1.30 6.62
C TYR A 221 12.44 -0.21 6.55
N HIS A 222 13.47 -0.38 5.70
CA HIS A 222 14.50 0.62 5.49
C HIS A 222 13.94 1.94 4.95
N PHE A 223 12.94 1.93 4.05
CA PHE A 223 12.29 3.16 3.60
C PHE A 223 11.62 3.90 4.75
N TYR A 224 10.89 3.17 5.61
CA TYR A 224 10.28 3.75 6.80
C TYR A 224 11.35 4.27 7.78
N GLN A 225 12.40 3.50 8.06
CA GLN A 225 13.51 3.91 8.94
C GLN A 225 14.22 5.18 8.45
N GLN A 226 14.45 5.31 7.15
CA GLN A 226 15.07 6.51 6.59
C GLN A 226 14.18 7.75 6.77
N ARG A 227 12.88 7.59 6.59
CA ARG A 227 11.93 8.71 6.62
C ARG A 227 11.50 9.10 8.04
N TYR A 228 11.21 8.11 8.88
CA TYR A 228 10.61 8.28 10.20
C TYR A 228 11.55 7.86 11.34
N LYS A 229 12.87 8.07 11.15
CA LYS A 229 13.93 7.56 12.03
C LYS A 229 13.65 7.77 13.51
N VAL A 230 13.36 9.02 13.91
CA VAL A 230 13.19 9.38 15.33
C VAL A 230 12.07 8.55 15.96
N PHE A 231 10.92 8.47 15.29
CA PHE A 231 9.77 7.74 15.82
C PHE A 231 9.99 6.23 15.79
N ILE A 232 10.62 5.69 14.74
CA ILE A 232 10.92 4.25 14.68
C ILE A 232 11.92 3.85 15.77
N ASP A 233 12.96 4.64 16.02
CA ASP A 233 13.90 4.38 17.12
C ASP A 233 13.19 4.41 18.49
N GLN A 234 12.15 5.24 18.66
CA GLN A 234 11.31 5.26 19.87
C GLN A 234 10.40 4.03 19.95
N LEU A 235 9.76 3.64 18.85
CA LEU A 235 8.92 2.42 18.79
C LEU A 235 9.73 1.17 19.11
N GLU A 236 10.92 1.00 18.51
CA GLU A 236 11.77 -0.16 18.77
C GLU A 236 12.19 -0.26 20.25
N LYS A 237 12.40 0.87 20.93
CA LYS A 237 12.73 0.91 22.37
C LYS A 237 11.56 0.58 23.29
N ASN A 238 10.33 0.69 22.78
CA ASN A 238 9.10 0.50 23.54
C ASN A 238 8.26 -0.66 22.95
N ASP A 239 8.90 -1.64 22.33
CA ASP A 239 8.27 -2.85 21.79
C ASP A 239 7.07 -2.54 20.87
N PHE A 240 7.18 -1.51 20.03
CA PHE A 240 6.14 -1.02 19.13
C PHE A 240 4.82 -0.61 19.82
N ASP A 241 4.86 -0.19 21.10
CA ASP A 241 3.69 0.39 21.75
C ASP A 241 3.39 1.79 21.17
N TYR A 242 2.32 1.90 20.38
CA TYR A 242 1.87 3.17 19.81
C TYR A 242 1.41 4.19 20.88
N LYS A 243 1.07 3.73 22.10
CA LYS A 243 0.60 4.60 23.18
C LYS A 243 1.68 5.54 23.70
N ILE A 244 2.96 5.32 23.37
CA ILE A 244 4.04 6.28 23.66
C ILE A 244 3.76 7.67 23.10
N VAL A 245 2.94 7.77 22.04
CA VAL A 245 2.53 9.05 21.45
C VAL A 245 1.64 9.84 22.40
N SER A 246 0.78 9.19 23.18
CA SER A 246 -0.01 9.84 24.24
C SER A 246 -0.45 8.80 25.26
N PRO A 247 0.33 8.56 26.33
CA PRO A 247 0.08 7.47 27.29
C PRO A 247 -1.20 7.62 28.10
N THR A 248 -1.72 8.84 28.22
CA THR A 248 -2.92 9.17 28.98
C THR A 248 -4.16 9.36 28.12
N ALA A 249 -4.06 9.15 26.80
CA ALA A 249 -5.21 9.13 25.90
C ALA A 249 -5.97 7.80 25.99
N GLU A 250 -7.26 7.82 25.69
CA GLU A 250 -8.12 6.63 25.69
C GLU A 250 -7.91 5.76 24.44
N TRP A 251 -7.53 6.38 23.31
CA TRP A 251 -7.34 5.71 22.02
C TRP A 251 -8.60 4.97 21.53
N THR A 252 -9.77 5.59 21.71
CA THR A 252 -11.08 5.05 21.31
C THR A 252 -11.45 5.32 19.86
#